data_AF-A0A7V6H4V5-F1
#
_entry.id   AF-A0A7V6H4V5-F1
#
_cell.length_a   1.000
_cell.length_b   1.000
_cell.length_c   1.000
_cell.angle_alpha   90.00
_cell.angle_beta   90.00
_cell.angle_gamma   90.00
#
_symmetry.space_group_name_H-M   'P 1'
#
loop_
_entity.id
_entity.type
_entity.pdbx_description
1 polymer ?
#
loop_
_entity_poly.entity_id
_entity_poly.type
_entity_poly.pdbx_seq_one_letter_code
_entity_poly.pdbx_strand_id
1 'polypeptide(L)'
;MAVMCFNGTPYVANIGCAASHREAIELSPNVSCISVKDKLNKWEPSPKETYPLIYNGVLEALKAIDNKTAYEHTGICSCSLGLSEGYKFSAPDSFPWKGGFTEREAFLQAPDIEIALMPA
;
A
#
# COMPACT_ATOMS: atom_id res chain seq x y z
N MET A 1 2.05 -2.97 -1.98
CA MET A 1 0.65 -3.35 -2.27
C MET A 1 0.27 -3.17 -3.74
N ALA A 2 0.84 -2.19 -4.46
CA ALA A 2 0.55 -1.96 -5.86
C ALA A 2 0.74 -3.19 -6.78
N VAL A 3 1.72 -4.07 -6.49
CA VAL A 3 1.97 -5.30 -7.27
C VAL A 3 0.75 -6.24 -7.37
N MET A 4 -0.08 -6.33 -6.33
CA MET A 4 -1.24 -7.24 -6.35
C MET A 4 -2.42 -6.70 -7.16
N CYS A 5 -2.47 -5.38 -7.36
CA CYS A 5 -3.56 -4.72 -8.07
C CYS A 5 -3.48 -4.93 -9.58
N PHE A 6 -2.27 -5.10 -10.14
CA PHE A 6 -2.04 -5.31 -11.58
C PHE A 6 -2.69 -6.58 -12.13
N ASN A 7 -2.85 -7.60 -11.31
CA ASN A 7 -3.42 -8.89 -11.75
C ASN A 7 -4.93 -9.00 -11.50
N GLY A 8 -5.59 -7.90 -11.11
CA GLY A 8 -7.02 -7.92 -10.76
C GLY A 8 -7.33 -8.76 -9.52
N THR A 9 -6.33 -9.07 -8.69
CA THR A 9 -6.51 -9.87 -7.48
C THR A 9 -7.11 -9.02 -6.36
N PRO A 10 -8.25 -9.40 -5.76
CA PRO A 10 -8.85 -8.65 -4.67
C PRO A 10 -7.96 -8.57 -3.44
N TYR A 11 -7.90 -7.38 -2.82
CA TYR A 11 -7.22 -7.24 -1.53
C TYR A 11 -8.14 -7.69 -0.39
N VAL A 12 -8.00 -8.96 0.01
CA VAL A 12 -8.98 -9.63 0.89
C VAL A 12 -8.91 -9.16 2.34
N ALA A 13 -7.71 -9.08 2.90
CA ALA A 13 -7.51 -8.73 4.30
C ALA A 13 -6.20 -7.97 4.56
N ASN A 14 -6.27 -6.97 5.44
CA ASN A 14 -5.14 -6.28 6.04
C ASN A 14 -5.04 -6.68 7.52
N ILE A 15 -3.96 -7.36 7.90
CA ILE A 15 -3.69 -7.77 9.27
C ILE A 15 -2.64 -6.84 9.86
N GLY A 16 -2.97 -6.08 10.90
CA GLY A 16 -2.06 -5.06 11.39
C GLY A 16 -2.61 -4.22 12.54
N CYS A 17 -2.20 -2.95 12.59
CA CYS A 17 -2.67 -1.98 13.57
C CYS A 17 -3.66 -1.00 12.93
N ALA A 18 -4.37 -0.23 13.76
CA ALA A 18 -5.31 0.78 13.28
C ALA A 18 -4.71 1.76 12.24
N ALA A 19 -3.42 2.10 12.36
CA ALA A 19 -2.75 2.96 11.39
C ALA A 19 -2.60 2.29 10.01
N SER A 20 -2.25 0.99 9.98
CA SER A 20 -2.15 0.25 8.71
C SER A 20 -3.51 -0.02 8.06
N HIS A 21 -4.59 -0.04 8.86
CA HIS A 21 -5.95 -0.20 8.35
C HIS A 21 -6.42 1.01 7.55
N ARG A 22 -6.05 2.23 7.96
CA ARG A 22 -6.39 3.44 7.20
C ARG A 22 -5.84 3.39 5.79
N GLU A 23 -4.54 3.13 5.67
CA GLU A 23 -3.87 3.00 4.36
C GLU A 23 -4.48 1.86 3.53
N ALA A 24 -4.81 0.74 4.17
CA ALA A 24 -5.44 -0.38 3.47
C ALA A 24 -6.83 -0.05 2.92
N ILE A 25 -7.65 0.69 3.67
CA ILE A 25 -9.01 1.10 3.26
C ILE A 25 -8.94 2.15 2.15
N GLU A 26 -8.00 3.11 2.24
CA GLU A 26 -7.73 4.07 1.16
C GLU A 26 -7.37 3.36 -0.17
N LEU A 27 -6.66 2.23 -0.07
CA LEU A 27 -6.27 1.39 -1.20
C LEU A 27 -7.31 0.33 -1.61
N SER A 28 -8.31 0.02 -0.79
CA SER A 28 -9.36 -0.95 -1.12
C SER A 28 -10.49 -0.79 -0.10
N PRO A 29 -11.56 -0.06 -0.43
CA PRO A 29 -12.62 0.29 0.52
C PRO A 29 -13.28 -0.93 1.19
N ASN A 30 -13.26 -2.09 0.52
CA ASN A 30 -13.89 -3.31 0.99
C ASN A 30 -12.92 -4.30 1.66
N VAL A 31 -11.64 -3.95 1.86
CA VAL A 31 -10.67 -4.84 2.54
C VAL A 31 -11.11 -5.16 3.97
N SER A 32 -10.99 -6.42 4.39
CA SER A 32 -11.21 -6.77 5.80
C SER A 32 -10.02 -6.32 6.65
N CYS A 33 -10.24 -5.45 7.62
CA CYS A 33 -9.21 -5.02 8.55
C CYS A 33 -9.22 -5.87 9.82
N ILE A 34 -8.14 -6.60 10.08
CA ILE A 34 -7.99 -7.50 11.23
C ILE A 34 -6.92 -6.91 12.15
N SER A 35 -7.37 -6.32 13.26
CA SER A 35 -6.47 -5.72 14.24
C SER A 35 -5.84 -6.80 15.12
N VAL A 36 -4.51 -6.85 15.13
CA VAL A 36 -3.73 -7.77 15.97
C VAL A 36 -2.85 -7.05 16.99
N LYS A 37 -2.88 -5.71 16.97
CA LYS A 37 -2.27 -4.83 17.96
C LYS A 37 -2.83 -3.43 17.82
N ASP A 38 -2.89 -2.71 18.92
CA ASP A 38 -3.28 -1.31 18.95
C ASP A 38 -2.30 -0.51 19.81
N LYS A 39 -1.45 0.25 19.13
CA LYS A 39 -0.45 1.10 19.79
C LYS A 39 -1.08 2.27 20.56
N LEU A 40 -2.22 2.79 20.11
CA LEU A 40 -2.90 3.91 20.77
C LEU A 40 -3.45 3.46 22.12
N ASN A 41 -4.05 2.27 22.15
CA ASN A 41 -4.63 1.68 23.36
C ASN A 41 -3.65 0.77 24.13
N LYS A 42 -2.37 0.72 23.73
CA LYS A 42 -1.32 -0.14 24.33
C LYS A 42 -1.73 -1.61 24.43
N TRP A 43 -2.49 -2.08 23.45
CA TRP A 43 -2.93 -3.47 23.38
C TRP A 43 -2.02 -4.25 22.44
N GLU A 44 -1.33 -5.24 22.99
CA GLU A 44 -0.43 -6.12 22.26
C GLU A 44 -0.64 -7.56 22.77
N PRO A 45 -1.52 -8.34 22.12
CA PRO A 45 -1.81 -9.70 22.54
C PRO A 45 -0.59 -10.62 22.35
N SER A 46 -0.50 -11.67 23.15
CA SER A 46 0.52 -12.72 22.97
C SER A 46 0.29 -13.48 21.66
N PRO A 47 1.29 -14.25 21.18
CA PRO A 47 1.10 -15.11 20.01
C PRO A 47 -0.09 -16.08 20.13
N LYS A 48 -0.36 -16.61 21.34
CA LYS A 48 -1.49 -17.51 21.60
C LYS A 48 -2.84 -16.82 21.44
N GLU A 49 -2.91 -15.53 21.78
CA GLU A 49 -4.11 -14.70 21.62
C GLU A 49 -4.23 -14.15 20.20
N THR A 50 -3.11 -13.90 19.53
CA THR A 50 -3.04 -13.36 18.17
C THR A 50 -3.49 -14.36 17.12
N TYR A 51 -3.07 -15.62 17.25
CA TYR A 51 -3.42 -16.66 16.28
C TYR A 51 -4.94 -16.79 16.02
N PRO A 52 -5.81 -16.95 17.04
CA PRO A 52 -7.24 -17.07 16.80
C PRO A 52 -7.85 -15.80 16.20
N LEU A 53 -7.33 -14.61 16.51
CA LEU A 53 -7.78 -13.35 15.88
C LEU A 53 -7.51 -13.35 14.39
N ILE A 54 -6.29 -13.72 13.99
CA ILE A 54 -5.90 -13.82 12.58
C ILE A 54 -6.72 -14.90 11.88
N TYR A 55 -6.76 -16.10 12.45
CA TYR A 55 -7.41 -17.25 11.83
C TYR A 55 -8.89 -16.98 11.58
N ASN A 56 -9.63 -16.53 12.60
CA ASN A 56 -11.05 -16.23 12.47
C ASN A 56 -11.28 -15.03 11.55
N GLY A 57 -10.48 -13.97 11.68
CA GLY A 57 -10.60 -12.78 10.83
C GLY A 57 -10.39 -13.10 9.35
N VAL A 58 -9.41 -13.94 9.03
CA VAL A 58 -9.13 -14.37 7.65
C VAL A 58 -10.26 -15.25 7.11
N LEU A 59 -10.77 -16.20 7.91
CA LEU A 59 -11.92 -17.02 7.51
C LEU A 59 -13.14 -16.17 7.16
N GLU A 60 -13.47 -15.18 7.99
CA GLU A 60 -14.58 -14.26 7.70
C GLU A 60 -14.30 -13.39 6.47
N ALA A 61 -13.07 -12.93 6.28
CA ALA A 61 -12.69 -12.17 5.09
C ALA A 61 -12.84 -12.98 3.80
N LEU A 62 -12.50 -14.27 3.84
CA LEU A 62 -12.66 -15.20 2.71
C LEU A 62 -14.13 -15.53 2.42
N LYS A 63 -14.99 -15.64 3.43
CA LYS A 63 -16.44 -15.82 3.21
C LYS A 63 -17.06 -14.63 2.48
N ALA A 64 -16.49 -13.44 2.65
CA ALA A 64 -16.93 -12.21 2.01
C ALA A 64 -16.14 -11.89 0.72
N ILE A 65 -15.47 -12.87 0.11
CA ILE A 65 -14.58 -12.66 -1.05
C ILE A 65 -15.27 -11.98 -2.23
N ASP A 66 -16.54 -12.29 -2.49
CA ASP A 66 -17.31 -11.73 -3.60
C ASP A 66 -17.59 -10.23 -3.46
N ASN A 67 -17.45 -9.69 -2.25
CA ASN A 67 -17.56 -8.26 -1.96
C ASN A 67 -16.18 -7.57 -1.95
N LYS A 68 -15.08 -8.32 -2.14
CA LYS A 68 -13.73 -7.75 -2.19
C LYS A 68 -13.44 -7.30 -3.62
N THR A 69 -12.90 -6.10 -3.74
CA THR A 69 -12.54 -5.52 -5.03
C THR A 69 -11.03 -5.48 -5.17
N ALA A 70 -10.55 -5.77 -6.38
CA ALA A 70 -9.23 -5.30 -6.78
C ALA A 70 -9.28 -3.76 -6.82
N TYR A 71 -8.15 -3.12 -6.55
CA TYR A 71 -8.06 -1.69 -6.77
C TYR A 71 -7.94 -1.43 -8.27
N GLU A 72 -8.87 -0.67 -8.83
CA GLU A 72 -8.82 -0.25 -10.22
C GLU A 72 -7.89 0.95 -10.35
N HIS A 73 -6.66 0.72 -10.81
CA HIS A 73 -5.84 1.81 -11.30
C HIS A 73 -6.13 2.03 -12.79
N THR A 74 -6.75 3.16 -13.14
CA THR A 74 -6.86 3.61 -14.53
C THR A 74 -6.25 5.00 -14.67
N GLY A 75 -5.53 5.23 -15.77
CA GLY A 75 -5.02 6.54 -16.15
C GLY A 75 -3.63 6.91 -15.64
N ILE A 76 -3.25 8.15 -15.95
CA ILE A 76 -1.91 8.69 -15.74
C ILE A 76 -1.59 8.71 -14.25
N CYS A 77 -0.47 8.09 -13.89
CA CYS A 77 0.05 8.07 -12.52
C CYS A 77 1.13 9.13 -12.37
N SER A 78 1.05 9.91 -11.30
CA SER A 78 2.13 10.80 -10.86
C SER A 78 2.74 10.22 -9.59
N CYS A 79 4.02 9.88 -9.64
CA CYS A 79 4.74 9.31 -8.51
C CYS A 79 5.83 10.27 -8.08
N SER A 80 6.05 10.38 -6.77
CA SER A 80 7.19 11.12 -6.24
C SER A 80 7.81 10.46 -5.02
N LEU A 81 9.10 10.73 -4.86
CA LEU A 81 9.93 10.29 -3.76
C LEU A 81 10.54 11.53 -3.10
N GLY A 82 10.05 11.86 -1.91
CA GLY A 82 10.57 12.96 -1.10
C GLY A 82 11.67 12.50 -0.13
N LEU A 83 12.68 13.34 0.07
CA LEU A 83 13.72 13.16 1.09
C LEU A 83 13.36 13.91 2.38
N SER A 84 13.73 13.31 3.52
CA SER A 84 13.69 13.94 4.84
C SER A 84 14.58 15.18 4.91
N GLU A 85 14.36 16.01 5.93
CA GLU A 85 15.18 17.21 6.15
C GLU A 85 16.67 16.86 6.30
N GLY A 86 17.53 17.73 5.76
CA GLY A 86 18.99 17.54 5.78
C GLY A 86 19.56 16.68 4.64
N TYR A 87 18.72 16.06 3.81
CA TYR A 87 19.14 15.27 2.65
C TYR A 87 18.81 15.96 1.34
N LYS A 88 19.64 15.72 0.31
CA LYS A 88 19.44 16.25 -1.05
C LYS A 88 19.70 15.19 -2.10
N PHE A 89 18.98 15.25 -3.21
CA PHE A 89 19.30 14.47 -4.41
C PHE A 89 20.50 15.07 -5.14
N SER A 90 21.40 14.20 -5.59
CA SER A 90 22.37 14.54 -6.63
C SER A 90 21.74 14.20 -7.98
N ALA A 91 20.97 15.13 -8.54
CA ALA A 91 20.26 14.92 -9.79
C ALA A 91 21.25 14.71 -10.94
N PRO A 92 21.11 13.64 -11.76
CA PRO A 92 21.93 13.45 -12.94
C PRO A 92 21.52 14.43 -14.06
N ASP A 93 22.47 14.78 -14.93
CA ASP A 93 22.24 15.72 -16.04
C ASP A 93 21.17 15.24 -17.04
N SER A 94 20.96 13.92 -17.12
CA SER A 94 19.90 13.31 -17.91
C SER A 94 19.37 12.06 -17.23
N PHE A 95 18.09 11.78 -17.44
CA PHE A 95 17.43 10.58 -16.92
C PHE A 95 16.39 10.07 -17.93
N PRO A 96 16.25 8.74 -18.11
CA PRO A 96 15.42 8.17 -19.19
C PRO A 96 13.89 8.19 -18.92
N TRP A 97 13.40 8.71 -17.79
CA TRP A 97 11.95 8.78 -17.52
C TRP A 97 11.35 10.15 -17.79
N LYS A 98 10.03 10.20 -17.99
CA LYS A 98 9.27 11.44 -18.06
C LYS A 98 9.06 11.99 -16.65
N GLY A 99 9.91 12.92 -16.23
CA GLY A 99 9.93 13.41 -14.85
C GLY A 99 11.12 14.31 -14.58
N GLY A 100 11.47 14.49 -13.31
CA GLY A 100 12.57 15.34 -12.92
C GLY A 100 12.95 15.21 -11.45
N PHE A 101 13.86 16.09 -11.05
CA PHE A 101 14.36 16.19 -9.69
C PHE A 101 14.27 17.65 -9.23
N THR A 102 13.88 17.84 -7.98
CA THR A 102 14.19 19.04 -7.20
C THR A 102 15.29 18.68 -6.19
N GLU A 103 15.73 19.63 -5.36
CA GLU A 103 16.71 19.30 -4.30
C GLU A 103 16.23 18.18 -3.37
N ARG A 104 14.91 18.04 -3.16
CA ARG A 104 14.33 17.13 -2.15
C ARG A 104 13.28 16.17 -2.68
N GLU A 105 12.97 16.19 -3.97
CA GLU A 105 11.95 15.35 -4.57
C GLU A 105 12.40 14.82 -5.93
N ALA A 106 12.29 13.51 -6.15
CA ALA A 106 12.31 12.92 -7.48
C ALA A 106 10.86 12.62 -7.89
N PHE A 107 10.44 12.98 -9.09
CA PHE A 107 9.08 12.75 -9.56
C PHE A 107 9.04 12.22 -10.98
N LEU A 108 8.02 11.43 -11.29
CA LEU A 108 7.78 10.87 -12.62
C LEU A 108 6.28 10.84 -12.95
N GLN A 109 5.98 10.94 -14.24
CA GLN A 109 4.65 10.68 -14.79
C GLN A 109 4.70 9.43 -15.66
N ALA A 110 3.82 8.49 -15.36
CA ALA A 110 3.65 7.27 -16.13
C ALA A 110 2.22 7.19 -16.70
N PRO A 111 2.03 6.59 -17.88
CA PRO A 111 0.71 6.43 -18.48
C PRO A 111 -0.22 5.55 -17.64
N ASP A 112 0.35 4.64 -16.86
CA ASP A 112 -0.31 3.75 -15.92
C ASP A 112 0.65 3.38 -14.78
N ILE A 113 0.12 2.66 -13.80
CA ILE A 113 0.84 2.23 -12.61
C ILE A 113 1.85 1.11 -12.90
N GLU A 114 1.69 0.32 -13.97
CA GLU A 114 2.62 -0.76 -14.32
C GLU A 114 3.94 -0.16 -14.75
N ILE A 115 3.88 0.80 -15.67
CA ILE A 115 5.04 1.57 -16.12
C ILE A 115 5.63 2.40 -14.97
N ALA A 116 4.81 2.91 -14.06
CA ALA A 116 5.29 3.67 -12.90
C ALA A 116 6.18 2.86 -11.94
N LEU A 117 5.95 1.54 -11.85
CA LEU A 117 6.63 0.64 -10.90
C LEU A 117 7.62 -0.32 -11.54
N MET A 118 7.80 -0.28 -12.86
CA MET A 118 8.86 -1.04 -13.51
C MET A 118 10.23 -0.51 -13.05
N PRO A 119 11.14 -1.39 -12.60
CA PRO A 119 12.54 -1.00 -12.43
C PRO A 119 13.11 -0.63 -13.80
N ALA A 120 13.62 0.60 -13.93
CA ALA A 120 14.40 1.04 -15.08
C ALA A 120 15.76 0.35 -15.13
#